data_AF-A0AAV9RPU6-F1
#
_entry.id   AF-A0AAV9RPU6-F1
#
_cell.length_a   1.000
_cell.length_b   1.000
_cell.length_c   1.000
_cell.angle_alpha   90.00
_cell.angle_beta   90.00
_cell.angle_gamma   90.00
#
_symmetry.space_group_name_H-M   'P 1'
#
loop_
_entity.id
_entity.type
_entity.pdbx_description
1 polymer ?
#
loop_
_entity_poly.entity_id
_entity_poly.type
_entity_poly.pdbx_seq_one_letter_code
_entity_poly.pdbx_strand_id
1 'polypeptide(L)'
;PTGKGPRLPEVYCVISRLGCFDLFSTILDEVERRRGVSAALVYPFMRSLMESPFPAPGKIIKVKTFLPGAGNEVIELRRPNDSRLEHVDFDSLFRCLSVRQVLRVFASLLLERRVIFVADKLSTLSSCMHAVVALLYPFSWQHTFIPVLPASMLDIVCCPTPFLVGLLSTSLAKLKELPVEEALMVDLGTDRFIRQMDDEASLLPRKLQAALEQALEQRNEIINQDSDSESDDEYNSLNSLVSEAFIRFFLETMGHYSLFITQNERGERVLQREAFRKSVASKSIRRFLGVFMESQMFAGFIQDRELRKTRAKGLFEQRVDHYLEELPDTEQSGVNKFLKGLGNKMKFLHKRN
;
A
#
# COMPACT_ATOMS: atom_id res chain seq x y z
N PRO A 1 0.63 -21.08 -30.54
CA PRO A 1 0.73 -22.41 -31.21
C PRO A 1 -0.27 -22.54 -32.38
N THR A 2 0.02 -23.31 -33.44
CA THR A 2 -0.89 -23.54 -34.58
C THR A 2 -1.55 -24.92 -34.45
N GLY A 3 -2.89 -24.97 -34.40
CA GLY A 3 -3.70 -26.17 -34.19
C GLY A 3 -5.19 -25.85 -33.99
N LYS A 4 -6.09 -26.76 -34.38
CA LYS A 4 -7.55 -26.56 -34.53
C LYS A 4 -8.42 -26.93 -33.30
N GLY A 5 -7.83 -27.15 -32.12
CA GLY A 5 -8.57 -27.48 -30.89
C GLY A 5 -8.89 -26.24 -30.02
N PRO A 6 -9.86 -26.33 -29.09
CA PRO A 6 -10.09 -25.29 -28.09
C PRO A 6 -8.82 -25.08 -27.28
N ARG A 7 -8.23 -23.89 -27.38
CA ARG A 7 -7.08 -23.48 -26.58
C ARG A 7 -7.63 -22.86 -25.31
N LEU A 8 -7.53 -23.58 -24.20
CA LEU A 8 -7.66 -22.93 -22.89
C LEU A 8 -6.58 -21.85 -22.80
N PRO A 9 -6.86 -20.67 -22.21
CA PRO A 9 -5.86 -19.65 -22.02
C PRO A 9 -4.65 -20.23 -21.26
N GLU A 10 -3.45 -20.03 -21.80
CA GLU A 10 -2.20 -20.37 -21.11
C GLU A 10 -1.85 -19.21 -20.16
N VAL A 11 -1.47 -19.52 -18.92
CA VAL A 11 -1.12 -18.51 -17.91
C VAL A 11 0.29 -18.80 -17.41
N TYR A 12 1.14 -17.77 -17.40
CA TYR A 12 2.46 -17.80 -16.78
C TYR A 12 2.39 -17.18 -15.39
N CYS A 13 2.98 -17.85 -14.40
CA CYS A 13 2.95 -17.40 -13.02
C CYS A 13 4.32 -17.58 -12.37
N VAL A 14 4.81 -16.52 -11.72
CA VAL A 14 5.98 -16.56 -10.83
C VAL A 14 5.47 -16.50 -9.41
N ILE A 15 5.85 -17.47 -8.58
CA ILE A 15 5.56 -17.48 -7.15
C ILE A 15 6.80 -17.00 -6.42
N SER A 16 6.68 -15.88 -5.70
CA SER A 16 7.78 -15.24 -4.99
C SER A 16 7.35 -14.72 -3.62
N ARG A 17 8.30 -14.67 -2.68
CA ARG A 17 8.12 -13.96 -1.40
C ARG A 17 8.40 -12.46 -1.52
N LEU A 18 8.93 -12.01 -2.66
CA LEU A 18 9.24 -10.61 -2.94
C LEU A 18 8.10 -10.00 -3.74
N GLY A 19 7.77 -8.75 -3.44
CA GLY A 19 6.70 -8.00 -4.09
C GLY A 19 7.14 -7.24 -5.35
N CYS A 20 8.21 -7.63 -6.04
CA CYS A 20 8.75 -6.87 -7.18
C CYS A 20 7.91 -7.06 -8.45
N PHE A 21 6.70 -6.49 -8.50
CA PHE A 21 5.74 -6.77 -9.57
C PHE A 21 6.23 -6.31 -10.95
N ASP A 22 6.79 -5.12 -11.07
CA ASP A 22 7.32 -4.61 -12.34
C ASP A 22 8.46 -5.48 -12.89
N LEU A 23 9.34 -5.93 -11.99
CA LEU A 23 10.43 -6.84 -12.32
C LEU A 23 9.88 -8.18 -12.80
N PHE A 24 8.91 -8.76 -12.11
CA PHE A 24 8.31 -10.04 -12.51
C PHE A 24 7.47 -9.89 -13.78
N SER A 25 6.78 -8.78 -13.99
CA SER A 25 6.06 -8.47 -15.22
C SER A 25 7.02 -8.44 -16.40
N THR A 26 8.14 -7.73 -16.27
CA THR A 26 9.18 -7.68 -17.31
C THR A 26 9.72 -9.07 -17.65
N ILE A 27 9.93 -9.93 -16.63
CA ILE A 27 10.34 -11.32 -16.84
C ILE A 27 9.25 -12.11 -17.57
N LEU A 28 7.99 -11.97 -17.18
CA LEU A 28 6.85 -12.68 -17.76
C LEU A 28 6.61 -12.26 -19.22
N ASP A 29 6.74 -10.97 -19.54
CA ASP A 29 6.65 -10.46 -20.91
C ASP A 29 7.74 -11.09 -21.80
N GLU A 30 8.96 -11.24 -21.27
CA GLU A 30 10.04 -11.91 -21.99
C GLU A 30 9.80 -13.42 -22.14
N VAL A 31 9.21 -14.07 -21.14
CA VAL A 31 8.77 -15.48 -21.23
C VAL A 31 7.74 -15.65 -22.33
N GLU A 32 6.73 -14.78 -22.39
CA GLU A 32 5.70 -14.79 -23.42
C GLU A 32 6.31 -14.57 -24.82
N ARG A 33 7.18 -13.56 -24.96
CA ARG A 33 7.89 -13.26 -26.21
C ARG A 33 8.68 -14.46 -26.71
N ARG A 34 9.45 -15.12 -25.84
CA ARG A 34 10.24 -16.33 -26.17
C ARG A 34 9.37 -17.51 -26.53
N ARG A 35 8.28 -17.71 -25.79
CA ARG A 35 7.31 -18.77 -26.09
C ARG A 35 6.70 -18.60 -27.47
N GLY A 36 6.43 -17.35 -27.88
CA GLY A 36 5.93 -17.02 -29.22
C GLY A 36 6.81 -17.56 -30.34
N VAL A 37 8.13 -17.66 -30.10
CA VAL A 37 9.10 -18.25 -31.04
C VAL A 37 9.22 -19.77 -30.83
N SER A 38 9.56 -20.22 -29.62
CA SER A 38 9.64 -21.65 -29.29
C SER A 38 9.66 -21.87 -27.77
N ALA A 39 8.90 -22.88 -27.31
CA ALA A 39 8.87 -23.26 -25.89
C ALA A 39 10.26 -23.65 -25.34
N ALA A 40 11.15 -24.15 -26.20
CA ALA A 40 12.52 -24.53 -25.80
C ALA A 40 13.39 -23.33 -25.40
N LEU A 41 13.01 -22.10 -25.78
CA LEU A 41 13.77 -20.88 -25.50
C LEU A 41 13.49 -20.28 -24.11
N VAL A 42 12.41 -20.70 -23.46
CA VAL A 42 12.02 -20.19 -22.13
C VAL A 42 12.98 -20.71 -21.05
N TYR A 43 13.32 -22.00 -21.08
CA TYR A 43 14.14 -22.59 -20.03
C TYR A 43 15.58 -22.02 -19.97
N PRO A 44 16.32 -21.85 -21.08
CA PRO A 44 17.64 -21.20 -21.04
C PRO A 44 17.59 -19.76 -20.50
N PHE A 45 16.54 -19.01 -20.84
CA PHE A 45 16.33 -17.66 -20.31
C PHE A 45 16.10 -17.68 -18.80
N MET A 46 15.18 -18.51 -18.32
CA MET A 46 14.90 -18.67 -16.89
C MET A 46 16.14 -19.13 -16.12
N ARG A 47 16.96 -20.02 -16.71
CA ARG A 47 18.24 -20.42 -16.11
C ARG A 47 19.18 -19.23 -15.94
N SER A 48 19.36 -18.41 -16.98
CA SER A 48 20.21 -17.21 -16.90
C SER A 48 19.70 -16.21 -15.84
N LEU A 49 18.38 -16.05 -15.71
CA LEU A 49 17.78 -15.24 -14.64
C LEU A 49 18.07 -15.80 -13.24
N MET A 50 17.92 -17.11 -13.05
CA MET A 50 18.15 -17.78 -11.76
C MET A 50 19.63 -17.78 -11.35
N GLU A 51 20.55 -17.79 -12.33
CA GLU A 51 22.00 -17.68 -12.09
C GLU A 51 22.45 -16.23 -11.83
N SER A 52 21.64 -15.25 -12.22
CA SER A 52 21.91 -13.83 -11.97
C SER A 52 21.58 -13.46 -10.52
N PRO A 53 22.37 -12.58 -9.87
CA PRO A 53 22.02 -12.11 -8.52
C PRO A 53 20.71 -11.34 -8.56
N PHE A 54 19.82 -11.57 -7.60
CA PHE A 54 18.60 -10.77 -7.49
C PHE A 54 18.95 -9.30 -7.14
N PRO A 55 18.34 -8.29 -7.79
CA PRO A 55 18.68 -6.89 -7.54
C PRO A 55 18.43 -6.50 -6.07
N ALA A 56 19.42 -5.86 -5.46
CA ALA A 56 19.21 -5.15 -4.20
C ALA A 56 18.29 -3.92 -4.43
N PRO A 57 17.59 -3.40 -3.40
CA PRO A 57 16.79 -2.19 -3.54
C PRO A 57 17.59 -1.05 -4.17
N GLY A 58 17.01 -0.37 -5.16
CA GLY A 58 17.68 0.71 -5.90
C GLY A 58 18.69 0.28 -6.95
N LYS A 59 18.89 -1.03 -7.14
CA LYS A 59 19.87 -1.56 -8.09
C LYS A 59 19.19 -2.11 -9.33
N ILE A 60 19.94 -2.05 -10.42
CA ILE A 60 19.58 -2.61 -11.72
C ILE A 60 20.54 -3.77 -11.99
N ILE A 61 20.00 -4.91 -12.42
CA ILE A 61 20.80 -5.99 -12.98
C ILE A 61 20.58 -6.05 -14.49
N LYS A 62 21.63 -6.43 -15.22
CA LYS A 62 21.60 -6.58 -16.67
C LYS A 62 21.79 -8.04 -17.03
N VAL A 63 20.76 -8.66 -17.59
CA VAL A 63 20.75 -10.08 -17.93
C VAL A 63 20.95 -10.20 -19.43
N LYS A 64 22.09 -10.77 -19.83
CA LYS A 64 22.39 -11.03 -21.25
C LYS A 64 21.60 -12.26 -21.69
N THR A 65 20.86 -12.12 -22.77
CA THR A 65 20.03 -13.19 -23.31
C THR A 65 20.24 -13.29 -24.81
N PHE A 66 19.92 -14.45 -25.39
CA PHE A 66 19.93 -14.64 -26.84
C PHE A 66 18.53 -15.04 -27.29
N LEU A 67 18.01 -14.39 -28.33
CA LEU A 67 16.81 -14.82 -29.02
C LEU A 67 17.11 -15.03 -30.51
N PRO A 68 16.80 -16.22 -31.08
CA PRO A 68 16.91 -16.43 -32.52
C PRO A 68 16.16 -15.37 -33.33
N GLY A 69 16.84 -14.76 -34.29
CA GLY A 69 16.29 -13.68 -35.12
C GLY A 69 16.52 -12.26 -34.58
N ALA A 70 16.58 -12.07 -33.26
CA ALA A 70 16.89 -10.78 -32.64
C ALA A 70 18.37 -10.65 -32.21
N GLY A 71 19.06 -11.78 -32.00
CA GLY A 71 20.47 -11.80 -31.61
C GLY A 71 20.68 -11.73 -30.09
N ASN A 72 21.80 -11.15 -29.67
CA ASN A 72 22.11 -10.93 -28.26
C ASN A 72 21.41 -9.68 -27.75
N GLU A 73 20.61 -9.83 -26.71
CA GLU A 73 19.85 -8.76 -26.07
C GLU A 73 20.25 -8.63 -24.60
N VAL A 74 20.03 -7.46 -24.01
CA VAL A 74 20.27 -7.21 -22.59
C VAL A 74 18.96 -6.74 -21.98
N ILE A 75 18.50 -7.47 -20.97
CA ILE A 75 17.29 -7.12 -20.22
C ILE A 75 17.72 -6.45 -18.94
N GLU A 76 17.16 -5.28 -18.66
CA GLU A 76 17.41 -4.55 -17.43
C GLU A 76 16.29 -4.81 -16.43
N LEU A 77 16.63 -5.35 -15.28
CA LEU A 77 15.68 -5.60 -14.20
C LEU A 77 16.03 -4.67 -13.04
N ARG A 78 15.14 -3.70 -12.81
CA ARG A 78 15.26 -2.71 -11.74
C ARG A 78 14.44 -3.14 -10.54
N ARG A 79 15.02 -2.97 -9.35
CA ARG A 79 14.27 -3.02 -8.10
C ARG A 79 14.12 -1.60 -7.53
N PRO A 80 12.91 -1.14 -7.21
CA PRO A 80 12.70 0.16 -6.57
C PRO A 80 13.54 0.34 -5.30
N ASN A 81 13.88 1.60 -5.00
CA ASN A 81 14.57 1.99 -3.78
C ASN A 81 13.73 1.67 -2.53
N ASP A 82 12.44 2.01 -2.58
CA ASP A 82 11.50 1.75 -1.49
C ASP A 82 10.83 0.38 -1.67
N SER A 83 11.30 -0.60 -0.90
CA SER A 83 10.79 -1.97 -0.98
C SER A 83 9.30 -2.10 -0.63
N ARG A 84 8.72 -1.12 0.08
CA ARG A 84 7.30 -1.11 0.46
C ARG A 84 6.39 -0.86 -0.73
N LEU A 85 6.91 -0.21 -1.78
CA LEU A 85 6.13 0.24 -2.93
C LEU A 85 6.36 -0.64 -4.18
N GLU A 86 7.13 -1.73 -4.06
CA GLU A 86 7.50 -2.63 -5.17
C GLU A 86 6.31 -3.27 -5.92
N HIS A 87 5.16 -3.39 -5.26
CA HIS A 87 3.93 -4.04 -5.77
C HIS A 87 2.77 -3.04 -5.83
N VAL A 88 3.05 -1.74 -5.73
CA VAL A 88 2.05 -0.71 -5.51
C VAL A 88 1.93 0.18 -6.73
N ASP A 89 0.69 0.32 -7.21
CA ASP A 89 0.34 1.24 -8.28
C ASP A 89 -0.86 2.08 -7.84
N PHE A 90 -0.57 3.29 -7.34
CA PHE A 90 -1.61 4.22 -6.94
C PHE A 90 -2.30 4.90 -8.13
N ASP A 91 -1.67 4.92 -9.31
CA ASP A 91 -2.30 5.48 -10.51
C ASP A 91 -3.52 4.64 -10.91
N SER A 92 -3.39 3.31 -10.90
CA SER A 92 -4.52 2.39 -11.08
C SER A 92 -5.64 2.64 -10.07
N LEU A 93 -5.31 2.87 -8.80
CA LEU A 93 -6.30 3.17 -7.76
C LEU A 93 -7.06 4.47 -8.05
N PHE A 94 -6.35 5.57 -8.34
CA PHE A 94 -6.97 6.87 -8.58
C PHE A 94 -7.66 7.01 -9.95
N ARG A 95 -7.42 6.07 -10.88
CA ARG A 95 -8.25 5.91 -12.10
C ARG A 95 -9.60 5.28 -11.81
N CYS A 96 -9.71 4.48 -10.76
CA CYS A 96 -10.93 3.74 -10.43
C CYS A 96 -11.77 4.43 -9.34
N LEU A 97 -11.11 5.08 -8.38
CA LEU A 97 -11.75 5.69 -7.23
C LEU A 97 -11.33 7.15 -7.06
N SER A 98 -12.32 8.00 -6.78
CA SER A 98 -12.09 9.38 -6.34
C SER A 98 -11.34 9.42 -5.02
N VAL A 99 -10.61 10.52 -4.76
CA VAL A 99 -9.86 10.73 -3.51
C VAL A 99 -10.76 10.50 -2.28
N ARG A 100 -11.99 11.01 -2.31
CA ARG A 100 -12.97 10.81 -1.24
C ARG A 100 -13.31 9.35 -0.99
N GLN A 101 -13.46 8.55 -2.04
CA GLN A 101 -13.73 7.12 -1.89
C GLN A 101 -12.52 6.37 -1.35
N VAL A 102 -11.31 6.68 -1.82
CA VAL A 102 -10.07 6.14 -1.27
C VAL A 102 -9.98 6.41 0.23
N LEU A 103 -10.30 7.64 0.68
CA LEU A 103 -10.29 7.98 2.11
C LEU A 103 -11.36 7.23 2.93
N ARG A 104 -12.54 6.97 2.37
CA ARG A 104 -13.58 6.17 3.04
C ARG A 104 -13.20 4.70 3.15
N VAL A 105 -12.58 4.14 2.11
CA VAL A 105 -12.01 2.78 2.18
C VAL A 105 -10.91 2.72 3.23
N PHE A 106 -9.95 3.66 3.17
CA PHE A 106 -8.88 3.75 4.15
C PHE A 106 -9.42 3.80 5.58
N ALA A 107 -10.42 4.64 5.84
CA ALA A 107 -11.08 4.73 7.13
C ALA A 107 -11.72 3.41 7.59
N SER A 108 -12.35 2.67 6.66
CA SER A 108 -12.94 1.37 6.94
C SER A 108 -11.90 0.30 7.25
N LEU A 109 -10.75 0.33 6.56
CA LEU A 109 -9.62 -0.55 6.84
C LEU A 109 -9.00 -0.25 8.20
N LEU A 110 -8.87 1.02 8.60
CA LEU A 110 -8.39 1.37 9.94
C LEU A 110 -9.28 0.81 11.07
N LEU A 111 -10.56 0.58 10.79
CA LEU A 111 -11.49 -0.08 11.72
C LEU A 111 -11.55 -1.60 11.55
N GLU A 112 -10.69 -2.17 10.72
CA GLU A 112 -10.67 -3.60 10.43
C GLU A 112 -12.04 -4.12 9.99
N ARG A 113 -12.70 -3.37 9.09
CA ARG A 113 -14.00 -3.81 8.54
C ARG A 113 -13.83 -4.91 7.50
N ARG A 114 -14.94 -5.60 7.24
CA ARG A 114 -15.11 -6.47 6.06
C ARG A 114 -15.23 -5.59 4.82
N VAL A 115 -14.29 -5.70 3.89
CA VAL A 115 -14.26 -4.90 2.66
C VAL A 115 -14.16 -5.81 1.44
N ILE A 116 -15.07 -5.63 0.50
CA ILE A 116 -15.14 -6.35 -0.77
C ILE A 116 -14.90 -5.37 -1.90
N PHE A 117 -13.88 -5.61 -2.70
CA PHE A 117 -13.65 -4.92 -3.97
C PHE A 117 -14.21 -5.74 -5.11
N VAL A 118 -14.79 -5.05 -6.10
CA VAL A 118 -15.34 -5.67 -7.29
C VAL A 118 -14.80 -4.97 -8.53
N ALA A 119 -14.39 -5.74 -9.54
CA ALA A 119 -13.96 -5.21 -10.83
C ALA A 119 -14.18 -6.22 -11.96
N ASP A 120 -14.20 -5.73 -13.20
CA ASP A 120 -14.29 -6.59 -14.39
C ASP A 120 -12.95 -7.23 -14.77
N LYS A 121 -11.83 -6.65 -14.32
CA LYS A 121 -10.47 -7.04 -14.70
C LYS A 121 -9.66 -7.45 -13.48
N LEU A 122 -8.96 -8.59 -13.60
CA LEU A 122 -8.05 -9.10 -12.57
C LEU A 122 -6.93 -8.11 -12.23
N SER A 123 -6.35 -7.47 -13.24
CA SER A 123 -5.26 -6.50 -13.06
C SER A 123 -5.69 -5.27 -12.28
N THR A 124 -6.86 -4.70 -12.63
CA THR A 124 -7.44 -3.56 -11.90
C THR A 124 -7.72 -3.95 -10.44
N LEU A 125 -8.32 -5.12 -10.23
CA LEU A 125 -8.67 -5.61 -8.91
C LEU A 125 -7.43 -5.81 -8.02
N SER A 126 -6.45 -6.59 -8.48
CA SER A 126 -5.24 -6.87 -7.70
C SER A 126 -4.42 -5.61 -7.44
N SER A 127 -4.25 -4.74 -8.44
CA SER A 127 -3.50 -3.49 -8.32
C SER A 127 -4.13 -2.56 -7.29
N CYS A 128 -5.44 -2.28 -7.39
CA CYS A 128 -6.13 -1.40 -6.45
C CYS A 128 -6.11 -1.97 -5.02
N MET A 129 -6.25 -3.29 -4.87
CA MET A 129 -6.23 -3.93 -3.55
C MET A 129 -4.86 -3.84 -2.86
N HIS A 130 -3.77 -4.04 -3.60
CA HIS A 130 -2.42 -3.83 -3.05
C HIS A 130 -2.18 -2.35 -2.73
N ALA A 131 -2.65 -1.44 -3.57
CA ALA A 131 -2.53 0.00 -3.33
C ALA A 131 -3.22 0.43 -2.03
N VAL A 132 -4.47 0.02 -1.77
CA VAL A 132 -5.17 0.41 -0.53
C VAL A 132 -4.53 -0.19 0.73
N VAL A 133 -3.94 -1.39 0.64
CA VAL A 133 -3.18 -1.96 1.77
C VAL A 133 -1.92 -1.16 2.05
N ALA A 134 -1.22 -0.67 1.01
CA ALA A 134 -0.02 0.14 1.17
C ALA A 134 -0.28 1.47 1.91
N LEU A 135 -1.51 2.00 1.83
CA LEU A 135 -1.94 3.19 2.58
C LEU A 135 -1.91 2.99 4.10
N LEU A 136 -1.94 1.75 4.58
CA LEU A 136 -1.97 1.42 6.01
C LEU A 136 -0.59 1.54 6.66
N TYR A 137 0.49 1.67 5.89
CA TYR A 137 1.84 1.80 6.44
C TYR A 137 1.91 2.95 7.46
N PRO A 138 2.41 2.73 8.70
CA PRO A 138 3.35 1.67 9.11
C PRO A 138 2.72 0.37 9.61
N PHE A 139 1.40 0.24 9.52
CA PHE A 139 0.67 -0.94 9.94
C PHE A 139 0.65 -2.01 8.85
N SER A 140 0.64 -3.26 9.29
CA SER A 140 0.35 -4.40 8.43
C SER A 140 -1.08 -4.85 8.69
N TRP A 141 -1.87 -5.08 7.63
CA TRP A 141 -3.17 -5.72 7.76
C TRP A 141 -3.02 -7.09 8.45
N GLN A 142 -3.82 -7.34 9.49
CA GLN A 142 -3.68 -8.52 10.35
C GLN A 142 -4.66 -9.66 10.00
N HIS A 143 -5.57 -9.42 9.06
CA HIS A 143 -6.69 -10.33 8.79
C HIS A 143 -6.60 -10.93 7.39
N THR A 144 -7.64 -11.67 6.99
CA THR A 144 -7.70 -12.29 5.66
C THR A 144 -7.56 -11.23 4.57
N PHE A 145 -6.60 -11.44 3.67
CA PHE A 145 -6.38 -10.61 2.49
C PHE A 145 -6.27 -11.49 1.25
N ILE A 146 -7.23 -11.38 0.35
CA ILE A 146 -7.29 -12.19 -0.88
C ILE A 146 -7.56 -11.24 -2.06
N PRO A 147 -6.51 -10.74 -2.74
CA PRO A 147 -6.62 -9.78 -3.85
C PRO A 147 -7.56 -10.24 -4.97
N VAL A 148 -7.62 -11.55 -5.21
CA VAL A 148 -8.52 -12.16 -6.18
C VAL A 148 -9.04 -13.45 -5.57
N LEU A 149 -10.28 -13.44 -5.09
CA LEU A 149 -10.93 -14.61 -4.54
C LEU A 149 -11.52 -15.46 -5.68
N PRO A 150 -11.12 -16.74 -5.80
CA PRO A 150 -11.72 -17.65 -6.77
C PRO A 150 -13.22 -17.82 -6.53
N ALA A 151 -14.01 -17.92 -7.60
CA ALA A 151 -15.46 -18.09 -7.50
C ALA A 151 -15.89 -19.38 -6.76
N SER A 152 -15.02 -20.39 -6.68
CA SER A 152 -15.24 -21.62 -5.91
C SER A 152 -15.06 -21.45 -4.40
N MET A 153 -14.52 -20.33 -3.94
CA MET A 153 -14.27 -20.00 -2.53
C MET A 153 -15.09 -18.77 -2.09
N LEU A 154 -16.17 -18.47 -2.82
CA LEU A 154 -16.96 -17.26 -2.58
C LEU A 154 -17.58 -17.24 -1.18
N ASP A 155 -17.87 -18.40 -0.61
CA ASP A 155 -18.35 -18.63 0.75
C ASP A 155 -17.47 -18.00 1.85
N ILE A 156 -16.18 -17.73 1.60
CA ILE A 156 -15.30 -16.99 2.52
C ILE A 156 -15.88 -15.63 2.92
N VAL A 157 -16.63 -14.97 2.05
CA VAL A 157 -17.25 -13.66 2.32
C VAL A 157 -18.31 -13.70 3.44
N CYS A 158 -18.76 -14.90 3.83
CA CYS A 158 -19.68 -15.10 4.96
C CYS A 158 -18.95 -15.17 6.32
N CYS A 159 -17.61 -15.10 6.33
CA CYS A 159 -16.85 -15.12 7.56
C CYS A 159 -17.19 -13.89 8.45
N PRO A 160 -17.40 -14.07 9.76
CA PRO A 160 -17.69 -12.95 10.66
C PRO A 160 -16.45 -12.11 10.98
N THR A 161 -15.24 -12.60 10.69
CA THR A 161 -14.00 -11.87 10.97
C THR A 161 -13.74 -10.80 9.91
N PRO A 162 -12.95 -9.75 10.23
CA PRO A 162 -12.48 -8.81 9.23
C PRO A 162 -11.82 -9.50 8.04
N PHE A 163 -11.99 -8.93 6.85
CA PHE A 163 -11.31 -9.37 5.64
C PHE A 163 -11.24 -8.24 4.62
N LEU A 164 -10.28 -8.36 3.71
CA LEU A 164 -10.20 -7.55 2.50
C LEU A 164 -10.08 -8.50 1.31
N VAL A 165 -11.13 -8.60 0.49
CA VAL A 165 -11.22 -9.56 -0.61
C VAL A 165 -11.64 -8.89 -1.91
N GLY A 166 -11.13 -9.42 -3.02
CA GLY A 166 -11.45 -8.95 -4.37
C GLY A 166 -12.27 -9.98 -5.12
N LEU A 167 -13.32 -9.53 -5.81
CA LEU A 167 -14.19 -10.36 -6.63
C LEU A 167 -14.23 -9.83 -8.05
N LEU A 168 -14.25 -10.75 -9.03
CA LEU A 168 -14.66 -10.38 -10.36
C LEU A 168 -16.16 -10.06 -10.38
N SER A 169 -16.58 -9.09 -11.19
CA SER A 169 -17.99 -8.71 -11.34
C SER A 169 -18.90 -9.88 -11.70
N THR A 170 -18.36 -10.91 -12.37
CA THR A 170 -19.07 -12.16 -12.71
C THR A 170 -19.53 -12.94 -11.46
N SER A 171 -18.91 -12.72 -10.31
CA SER A 171 -19.29 -13.34 -9.02
C SER A 171 -20.41 -12.58 -8.30
N LEU A 172 -20.78 -11.36 -8.74
CA LEU A 172 -21.78 -10.53 -8.05
C LEU A 172 -23.15 -11.19 -7.94
N ALA A 173 -23.59 -11.92 -8.97
CA ALA A 173 -24.89 -12.59 -8.95
C ALA A 173 -24.96 -13.62 -7.81
N LYS A 174 -23.93 -14.46 -7.68
CA LYS A 174 -23.81 -15.45 -6.60
C LYS A 174 -23.62 -14.79 -5.24
N LEU A 175 -22.89 -13.68 -5.17
CA LEU A 175 -22.67 -12.95 -3.92
C LEU A 175 -23.98 -12.44 -3.31
N LYS A 176 -24.96 -12.04 -4.13
CA LYS A 176 -26.27 -11.58 -3.66
C LYS A 176 -27.10 -12.69 -3.00
N GLU A 177 -26.80 -13.94 -3.29
CA GLU A 177 -27.46 -15.12 -2.70
C GLU A 177 -26.86 -15.50 -1.34
N LEU A 178 -25.70 -14.94 -0.99
CA LEU A 178 -25.00 -15.24 0.26
C LEU A 178 -25.40 -14.27 1.38
N PRO A 179 -25.43 -14.73 2.64
CA PRO A 179 -25.74 -13.89 3.81
C PRO A 179 -24.54 -13.03 4.20
N VAL A 180 -24.15 -12.10 3.33
CA VAL A 180 -23.08 -11.14 3.61
C VAL A 180 -23.66 -10.00 4.45
N GLU A 181 -23.30 -9.96 5.72
CA GLU A 181 -23.69 -8.88 6.64
C GLU A 181 -22.54 -7.88 6.82
N GLU A 182 -22.88 -6.60 7.01
CA GLU A 182 -21.97 -5.49 7.36
C GLU A 182 -20.58 -5.52 6.68
N ALA A 183 -20.60 -5.51 5.35
CA ALA A 183 -19.40 -5.37 4.52
C ALA A 183 -19.49 -4.12 3.65
N LEU A 184 -18.41 -3.34 3.60
CA LEU A 184 -18.25 -2.27 2.61
C LEU A 184 -17.98 -2.93 1.25
N MET A 185 -18.79 -2.61 0.25
CA MET A 185 -18.64 -3.15 -1.10
C MET A 185 -18.32 -2.03 -2.08
N VAL A 186 -17.17 -2.12 -2.73
CA VAL A 186 -16.59 -1.09 -3.60
C VAL A 186 -16.55 -1.60 -5.03
N ASP A 187 -17.15 -0.84 -5.96
CA ASP A 187 -17.06 -1.11 -7.39
C ASP A 187 -15.99 -0.22 -8.03
N LEU A 188 -14.91 -0.85 -8.49
CA LEU A 188 -13.80 -0.19 -9.17
C LEU A 188 -14.14 0.23 -10.60
N GLY A 189 -15.23 -0.26 -11.19
CA GLY A 189 -15.66 0.10 -12.54
C GLY A 189 -16.51 1.37 -12.60
N THR A 190 -17.12 1.78 -11.48
CA THR A 190 -18.13 2.85 -11.48
C THR A 190 -17.87 4.00 -10.49
N ASP A 191 -16.72 4.03 -9.81
CA ASP A 191 -16.41 4.97 -8.70
C ASP A 191 -17.62 5.09 -7.76
N ARG A 192 -18.12 3.94 -7.29
CA ARG A 192 -19.30 3.86 -6.41
C ARG A 192 -19.15 2.73 -5.41
N PHE A 193 -19.77 2.93 -4.25
CA PHE A 193 -19.98 1.84 -3.31
C PHE A 193 -21.32 1.17 -3.58
N ILE A 194 -21.27 -0.15 -3.79
CA ILE A 194 -22.46 -1.01 -3.92
C ILE A 194 -23.20 -1.09 -2.58
N ARG A 195 -22.44 -1.07 -1.47
CA ARG A 195 -22.95 -1.09 -0.10
C ARG A 195 -22.02 -0.28 0.81
N GLN A 196 -22.60 0.53 1.70
CA GLN A 196 -21.91 1.40 2.66
C GLN A 196 -22.42 1.14 4.07
N MET A 197 -21.67 1.56 5.09
CA MET A 197 -22.04 1.52 6.51
C MET A 197 -22.51 2.90 7.03
N ASP A 198 -22.52 3.92 6.16
CA ASP A 198 -23.03 5.28 6.37
C ASP A 198 -22.33 6.12 7.46
N ASP A 199 -21.20 5.65 8.00
CA ASP A 199 -20.41 6.36 9.00
C ASP A 199 -18.97 6.65 8.57
N GLU A 200 -18.54 6.14 7.40
CA GLU A 200 -17.15 6.18 6.93
C GLU A 200 -16.60 7.61 6.85
N ALA A 201 -17.44 8.55 6.44
CA ALA A 201 -17.08 9.96 6.31
C ALA A 201 -16.78 10.65 7.64
N SER A 202 -17.11 10.03 8.78
CA SER A 202 -16.97 10.60 10.11
C SER A 202 -15.86 9.97 10.96
N LEU A 203 -15.21 8.91 10.43
CA LEU A 203 -14.24 8.11 11.15
C LEU A 203 -12.89 8.81 11.33
N LEU A 204 -12.46 9.58 10.32
CA LEU A 204 -11.17 10.26 10.34
C LEU A 204 -11.24 11.63 11.04
N PRO A 205 -10.15 12.11 11.64
CA PRO A 205 -10.08 13.47 12.16
C PRO A 205 -10.27 14.51 11.04
N ARG A 206 -11.39 15.26 11.05
CA ARG A 206 -11.80 16.18 9.96
C ARG A 206 -10.70 17.06 9.38
N LYS A 207 -9.86 17.68 10.22
CA LYS A 207 -8.75 18.54 9.76
C LYS A 207 -7.67 17.77 9.01
N LEU A 208 -7.33 16.56 9.49
CA LEU A 208 -6.34 15.70 8.83
C LEU A 208 -6.91 15.09 7.56
N GLN A 209 -8.18 14.70 7.57
CA GLN A 209 -8.88 14.23 6.37
C GLN A 209 -8.88 15.30 5.29
N ALA A 210 -9.23 16.55 5.61
CA ALA A 210 -9.21 17.65 4.65
C ALA A 210 -7.80 17.95 4.11
N ALA A 211 -6.78 17.90 4.98
CA ALA A 211 -5.39 18.08 4.55
C ALA A 211 -4.92 16.95 3.62
N LEU A 212 -5.32 15.71 3.92
CA LEU A 212 -5.01 14.54 3.10
C LEU A 212 -5.76 14.58 1.77
N GLU A 213 -7.04 14.95 1.76
CA GLU A 213 -7.84 15.15 0.55
C GLU A 213 -7.19 16.20 -0.36
N GLN A 214 -6.83 17.36 0.19
CA GLN A 214 -6.15 18.41 -0.56
C GLN A 214 -4.81 17.95 -1.15
N ALA A 215 -3.96 17.28 -0.35
CA ALA A 215 -2.66 16.80 -0.82
C ALA A 215 -2.80 15.78 -1.97
N LEU A 216 -3.83 14.92 -1.92
CA LEU A 216 -4.10 13.93 -2.95
C LEU A 216 -4.78 14.54 -4.18
N GLU A 217 -5.60 15.58 -4.03
CA GLU A 217 -6.19 16.31 -5.15
C GLU A 217 -5.12 17.10 -5.92
N GLN A 218 -4.17 17.72 -5.20
CA GLN A 218 -3.08 18.52 -5.77
C GLN A 218 -1.85 17.70 -6.17
N ARG A 219 -1.93 16.36 -6.13
CA ARG A 219 -0.80 15.43 -6.36
C ARG A 219 -0.01 15.72 -7.64
N ASN A 220 -0.69 15.99 -8.75
CA ASN A 220 -0.04 16.25 -10.05
C ASN A 220 0.70 17.59 -10.05
N GLU A 221 0.14 18.61 -9.40
CA GLU A 221 0.77 19.93 -9.30
C GLU A 221 2.02 19.86 -8.43
N ILE A 222 1.95 19.13 -7.32
CA ILE A 222 3.08 18.94 -6.40
C ILE A 222 4.23 18.19 -7.09
N ILE A 223 3.91 17.13 -7.85
CA ILE A 223 4.92 16.37 -8.61
C ILE A 223 5.57 17.25 -9.68
N ASN A 224 4.77 18.01 -10.43
CA ASN A 224 5.29 18.84 -11.52
C ASN A 224 6.13 20.02 -11.00
N GLN A 225 5.81 20.60 -9.83
CA GLN A 225 6.57 21.70 -9.24
C GLN A 225 7.98 21.29 -8.78
N ASP A 226 8.18 20.03 -8.36
CA ASP A 226 9.49 19.52 -7.92
C ASP A 226 10.33 18.95 -9.10
N SER A 227 9.73 18.76 -10.27
CA SER A 227 10.41 18.24 -11.48
C SER A 227 11.37 19.24 -12.13
N ASP A 228 11.31 20.53 -11.76
CA ASP A 228 12.23 21.58 -12.20
C ASP A 228 13.59 21.56 -11.44
N SER A 229 13.78 20.61 -10.51
CA SER A 229 15.05 20.36 -9.83
C SER A 229 15.76 19.15 -10.44
N GLU A 230 17.09 19.19 -10.62
CA GLU A 230 17.92 18.11 -11.20
C GLU A 230 18.00 16.85 -10.31
N SER A 231 16.86 16.31 -9.86
CA SER A 231 16.79 15.22 -8.91
C SER A 231 16.30 13.90 -9.52
N ASP A 232 16.68 12.80 -8.87
CA ASP A 232 16.34 11.43 -9.27
C ASP A 232 14.83 11.25 -9.50
N ASP A 233 14.45 10.92 -10.74
CA ASP A 233 13.07 10.68 -11.23
C ASP A 233 12.22 9.74 -10.33
N GLU A 234 12.85 8.95 -9.46
CA GLU A 234 12.18 7.97 -8.60
C GLU A 234 11.45 8.60 -7.40
N TYR A 235 11.94 9.73 -6.86
CA TYR A 235 11.34 10.40 -5.70
C TYR A 235 10.14 11.29 -6.06
N ASN A 236 10.03 11.68 -7.33
CA ASN A 236 8.92 12.45 -7.89
C ASN A 236 7.79 11.55 -8.42
N SER A 237 7.78 10.27 -8.03
CA SER A 237 6.71 9.36 -8.41
C SER A 237 5.43 9.64 -7.61
N LEU A 238 4.28 9.46 -8.28
CA LEU A 238 2.96 9.45 -7.63
C LEU A 238 2.95 8.54 -6.39
N ASN A 239 3.61 7.39 -6.47
CA ASN A 239 3.62 6.43 -5.39
C ASN A 239 4.33 6.93 -4.13
N SER A 240 5.44 7.64 -4.30
CA SER A 240 6.19 8.27 -3.20
C SER A 240 5.33 9.34 -2.51
N LEU A 241 4.72 10.25 -3.28
CA LEU A 241 3.88 11.33 -2.75
C LEU A 241 2.69 10.78 -1.94
N VAL A 242 1.97 9.81 -2.50
CA VAL A 242 0.82 9.20 -1.84
C VAL A 242 1.27 8.50 -0.55
N SER A 243 2.32 7.67 -0.61
CA SER A 243 2.90 7.02 0.57
C SER A 243 3.23 8.03 1.68
N GLU A 244 3.84 9.16 1.33
CA GLU A 244 4.20 10.19 2.30
C GLU A 244 3.03 10.95 2.89
N ALA A 245 1.98 11.22 2.10
CA ALA A 245 0.77 11.85 2.62
C ALA A 245 0.12 11.00 3.72
N PHE A 246 0.06 9.68 3.54
CA PHE A 246 -0.49 8.74 4.54
C PHE A 246 0.47 8.51 5.72
N ILE A 247 1.79 8.47 5.51
CA ILE A 247 2.76 8.49 6.61
C ILE A 247 2.54 9.74 7.47
N ARG A 248 2.37 10.91 6.84
CA ARG A 248 2.14 12.15 7.58
C ARG A 248 0.85 12.12 8.38
N PHE A 249 -0.22 11.53 7.85
CA PHE A 249 -1.46 11.30 8.61
C PHE A 249 -1.16 10.55 9.92
N PHE A 250 -0.42 9.43 9.85
CA PHE A 250 -0.07 8.67 11.05
C PHE A 250 0.86 9.42 12.00
N LEU A 251 1.83 10.18 11.49
CA LEU A 251 2.70 11.02 12.34
C LEU A 251 1.90 12.05 13.14
N GLU A 252 0.93 12.72 12.51
CA GLU A 252 0.09 13.71 13.21
C GLU A 252 -0.87 13.06 14.22
N THR A 253 -1.31 11.81 13.98
CA THR A 253 -2.19 11.12 14.94
C THR A 253 -1.44 10.46 16.10
N MET A 254 -0.25 9.92 15.85
CA MET A 254 0.42 9.02 16.78
C MET A 254 1.95 9.07 16.74
N GLY A 255 2.56 10.04 16.06
CA GLY A 255 4.02 10.17 16.00
C GLY A 255 4.68 10.29 17.38
N HIS A 256 3.94 10.74 18.39
CA HIS A 256 4.39 10.85 19.78
C HIS A 256 4.32 9.54 20.59
N TYR A 257 3.87 8.42 20.00
CA TYR A 257 3.64 7.16 20.73
C TYR A 257 4.85 6.70 21.55
N SER A 258 6.07 6.91 21.04
CA SER A 258 7.30 6.44 21.67
C SER A 258 7.57 7.09 23.02
N LEU A 259 7.03 8.29 23.27
CA LEU A 259 7.13 9.00 24.54
C LEU A 259 6.28 8.34 25.65
N PHE A 260 5.36 7.46 25.27
CA PHE A 260 4.40 6.82 26.17
C PHE A 260 4.66 5.33 26.36
N ILE A 261 5.76 4.79 25.81
CA ILE A 261 6.20 3.43 26.11
C ILE A 261 7.14 3.49 27.32
N THR A 262 6.65 3.01 28.47
CA THR A 262 7.39 3.03 29.75
C THR A 262 7.68 1.62 30.23
N GLN A 263 8.63 1.44 31.16
CA GLN A 263 8.83 0.15 31.81
C GLN A 263 7.87 -0.01 32.99
N ASN A 264 7.23 -1.17 33.11
CA ASN A 264 6.43 -1.53 34.28
C ASN A 264 7.33 -2.08 35.41
N GLU A 265 6.73 -2.42 36.55
CA GLU A 265 7.43 -2.99 37.72
C GLU A 265 8.18 -4.30 37.42
N ARG A 266 7.80 -5.01 36.35
CA ARG A 266 8.45 -6.24 35.87
C ARG A 266 9.56 -5.99 34.86
N GLY A 267 9.85 -4.72 34.54
CA GLY A 267 10.83 -4.31 33.53
C GLY A 267 10.32 -4.46 32.09
N GLU A 268 9.05 -4.80 31.89
CA GLU A 268 8.44 -4.94 30.56
C GLU A 268 8.07 -3.55 30.02
N ARG A 269 8.36 -3.32 28.75
CA ARG A 269 8.00 -2.07 28.07
C ARG A 269 6.53 -2.13 27.68
N VAL A 270 5.73 -1.16 28.10
CA VAL A 270 4.28 -1.10 27.85
C VAL A 270 3.86 0.31 27.45
N LEU A 271 3.01 0.42 26.43
CA LEU A 271 2.37 1.68 26.05
C LEU A 271 1.32 2.09 27.09
N GLN A 272 1.51 3.29 27.66
CA GLN A 272 0.54 3.96 28.51
C GLN A 272 -0.64 4.49 27.67
N ARG A 273 -1.55 3.60 27.28
CA ARG A 273 -2.66 3.86 26.32
C ARG A 273 -3.45 5.12 26.64
N GLU A 274 -3.86 5.30 27.90
CA GLU A 274 -4.65 6.46 28.29
C GLU A 274 -3.86 7.77 28.22
N ALA A 275 -2.62 7.77 28.71
CA ALA A 275 -1.75 8.94 28.70
C ALA A 275 -1.41 9.35 27.27
N PHE A 276 -1.10 8.36 26.41
CA PHE A 276 -0.85 8.55 24.98
C PHE A 276 -2.05 9.19 24.27
N ARG A 277 -3.28 8.73 24.56
CA ARG A 277 -4.49 9.32 23.99
C ARG A 277 -4.74 10.71 24.56
N LYS A 278 -4.60 10.91 25.87
CA LYS A 278 -4.92 12.18 26.56
C LYS A 278 -3.93 13.31 26.23
N SER A 279 -2.70 13.00 25.83
CA SER A 279 -1.69 14.00 25.47
C SER A 279 -2.02 14.76 24.17
N VAL A 280 -2.93 14.23 23.35
CA VAL A 280 -3.36 14.91 22.13
C VAL A 280 -4.41 15.97 22.43
N ALA A 281 -4.11 17.24 22.14
CA ALA A 281 -5.02 18.37 22.36
C ALA A 281 -6.35 18.22 21.57
N SER A 282 -6.26 17.78 20.32
CA SER A 282 -7.41 17.65 19.41
C SER A 282 -8.41 16.59 19.86
N LYS A 283 -9.64 17.00 20.17
CA LYS A 283 -10.75 16.09 20.53
C LYS A 283 -11.08 15.10 19.40
N SER A 284 -10.97 15.52 18.13
CA SER A 284 -11.27 14.63 16.99
C SER A 284 -10.23 13.53 16.85
N ILE A 285 -8.95 13.85 17.06
CA ILE A 285 -7.87 12.84 17.05
C ILE A 285 -8.03 11.91 18.25
N ARG A 286 -8.35 12.42 19.44
CA ARG A 286 -8.63 11.57 20.61
C ARG A 286 -9.77 10.59 20.39
N ARG A 287 -10.85 11.02 19.73
CA ARG A 287 -11.97 10.13 19.37
C ARG A 287 -11.51 9.05 18.39
N PHE A 288 -10.80 9.43 17.33
CA PHE A 288 -10.23 8.49 16.36
C PHE A 288 -9.32 7.45 17.04
N LEU A 289 -8.34 7.91 17.85
CA LEU A 289 -7.45 7.02 18.61
C LEU A 289 -8.22 6.09 19.55
N GLY A 290 -9.30 6.59 20.18
CA GLY A 290 -10.14 5.78 21.05
C GLY A 290 -10.78 4.56 20.37
N VAL A 291 -10.92 4.58 19.05
CA VAL A 291 -11.42 3.42 18.28
C VAL A 291 -10.25 2.69 17.61
N PHE A 292 -9.36 3.42 16.93
CA PHE A 292 -8.26 2.82 16.18
C PHE A 292 -7.30 2.00 17.06
N MET A 293 -7.08 2.41 18.30
CA MET A 293 -6.20 1.67 19.22
C MET A 293 -6.73 0.29 19.61
N GLU A 294 -8.01 0.00 19.37
CA GLU A 294 -8.64 -1.31 19.59
C GLU A 294 -8.42 -2.29 18.42
N SER A 295 -7.86 -1.82 17.31
CA SER A 295 -7.53 -2.66 16.15
C SER A 295 -6.37 -3.62 16.43
N GLN A 296 -6.38 -4.78 15.78
CA GLN A 296 -5.24 -5.71 15.76
C GLN A 296 -4.01 -5.09 15.10
N MET A 297 -4.19 -4.26 14.07
CA MET A 297 -3.12 -3.49 13.43
C MET A 297 -2.36 -2.64 14.46
N PHE A 298 -3.08 -1.87 15.28
CA PHE A 298 -2.46 -1.06 16.32
C PHE A 298 -1.78 -1.91 17.39
N ALA A 299 -2.45 -2.99 17.83
CA ALA A 299 -1.90 -3.92 18.81
C ALA A 299 -0.57 -4.54 18.32
N GLY A 300 -0.55 -5.09 17.11
CA GLY A 300 0.64 -5.70 16.52
C GLY A 300 1.78 -4.70 16.32
N PHE A 301 1.48 -3.48 15.89
CA PHE A 301 2.47 -2.42 15.76
C PHE A 301 3.14 -2.09 17.10
N ILE A 302 2.35 -1.89 18.16
CA ILE A 302 2.85 -1.56 19.50
C ILE A 302 3.60 -2.75 20.11
N GLN A 303 3.08 -3.96 19.99
CA GLN A 303 3.71 -5.17 20.51
C GLN A 303 5.12 -5.37 19.93
N ASP A 304 5.31 -5.16 18.62
CA ASP A 304 6.63 -5.20 17.98
C ASP A 304 7.60 -4.16 18.60
N ARG A 305 7.10 -2.99 18.99
CA ARG A 305 7.92 -1.93 19.63
C ARG A 305 8.21 -2.19 21.10
N GLU A 306 7.30 -2.83 21.81
CA GLU A 306 7.45 -3.23 23.21
C GLU A 306 8.48 -4.36 23.36
N LEU A 307 8.44 -5.37 22.47
CA LEU A 307 9.35 -6.52 22.49
C LEU A 307 10.80 -6.18 22.10
N ARG A 308 11.02 -5.10 21.36
CA ARG A 308 12.37 -4.72 20.93
C ARG A 308 13.21 -4.18 22.09
N LYS A 309 14.45 -4.69 22.20
CA LYS A 309 15.46 -4.19 23.15
C LYS A 309 16.05 -2.84 22.74
N THR A 310 16.12 -2.59 21.44
CA THR A 310 16.60 -1.33 20.84
C THR A 310 15.45 -0.64 20.11
N ARG A 311 15.56 0.67 19.91
CA ARG A 311 14.53 1.42 19.17
C ARG A 311 14.35 0.81 17.77
N ALA A 312 13.09 0.66 17.35
CA ALA A 312 12.78 0.16 16.02
C ALA A 312 13.49 1.01 14.95
N LYS A 313 13.99 0.35 13.91
CA LYS A 313 14.66 0.99 12.77
C LYS A 313 13.79 0.75 11.54
N GLY A 314 13.46 1.82 10.83
CA GLY A 314 12.64 1.78 9.63
C GLY A 314 12.25 3.18 9.20
N LEU A 315 11.69 3.34 8.01
CA LEU A 315 11.32 4.65 7.48
C LEU A 315 10.38 5.39 8.44
N PHE A 316 9.36 4.71 8.98
CA PHE A 316 8.41 5.38 9.88
C PHE A 316 9.09 5.91 11.15
N GLU A 317 10.01 5.14 11.73
CA GLU A 317 10.74 5.55 12.94
C GLU A 317 11.67 6.73 12.66
N GLN A 318 12.33 6.74 11.50
CA GLN A 318 13.10 7.91 11.05
C GLN A 318 12.21 9.15 10.90
N ARG A 319 10.96 8.96 10.43
CA ARG A 319 10.00 10.06 10.32
C ARG A 319 9.45 10.50 11.67
N VAL A 320 9.31 9.59 12.63
CA VAL A 320 8.94 9.88 14.02
C VAL A 320 10.04 10.68 14.70
N ASP A 321 11.31 10.29 14.56
CA ASP A 321 12.45 11.03 15.11
C ASP A 321 12.44 12.48 14.66
N HIS A 322 12.39 12.68 13.35
CA HIS A 322 12.33 14.01 12.79
C HIS A 322 11.06 14.77 13.20
N TYR A 323 9.91 14.09 13.27
CA TYR A 323 8.67 14.72 13.72
C TYR A 323 8.79 15.23 15.16
N LEU A 324 9.47 14.48 16.05
CA LEU A 324 9.70 14.86 17.44
C LEU A 324 10.71 16.01 17.56
N GLU A 325 11.75 16.03 16.72
CA GLU A 325 12.72 17.14 16.65
C GLU A 325 12.05 18.44 16.15
N GLU A 326 11.10 18.33 15.22
CA GLU A 326 10.38 19.47 14.65
C GLU A 326 9.24 19.98 15.54
N LEU A 327 8.94 19.36 16.69
CA LEU A 327 7.90 19.85 17.61
C LEU A 327 8.28 21.24 18.14
N PRO A 328 7.63 22.35 17.72
CA PRO A 328 7.89 23.66 18.26
C PRO A 328 7.09 23.84 19.57
N ASP A 329 7.62 24.62 20.50
CA ASP A 329 6.95 25.07 21.74
C ASP A 329 5.65 25.88 21.52
N THR A 330 5.11 26.04 20.30
CA THR A 330 3.93 26.90 20.05
C THR A 330 3.03 26.51 18.86
N GLU A 331 1.76 26.24 19.20
CA GLU A 331 0.47 26.64 18.61
C GLU A 331 0.17 26.73 17.08
N GLN A 332 0.99 26.25 16.14
CA GLN A 332 0.53 26.17 14.73
C GLN A 332 -0.07 24.80 14.38
N SER A 333 -1.38 24.62 14.64
CA SER A 333 -2.14 23.39 14.36
C SER A 333 -2.99 23.48 13.10
N GLY A 334 -2.94 22.47 12.23
CA GLY A 334 -3.98 22.22 11.22
C GLY A 334 -3.46 21.72 9.88
N VAL A 335 -3.68 22.51 8.82
CA VAL A 335 -3.45 22.13 7.42
C VAL A 335 -2.09 22.65 6.91
N ASN A 336 -1.72 23.89 7.25
CA ASN A 336 -0.45 24.48 6.82
C ASN A 336 0.77 23.72 7.36
N LYS A 337 0.71 23.17 8.58
CA LYS A 337 1.77 22.32 9.15
C LYS A 337 1.91 21.01 8.37
N PHE A 338 0.78 20.40 7.98
CA PHE A 338 0.75 19.16 7.20
C PHE A 338 1.37 19.39 5.81
N LEU A 339 0.90 20.41 5.07
CA LEU A 339 1.38 20.73 3.73
C LEU A 339 2.83 21.22 3.72
N LYS A 340 3.23 22.08 4.68
CA LYS A 340 4.63 22.53 4.84
C LYS A 340 5.55 21.35 5.15
N GLY A 341 5.11 20.43 6.00
CA GLY A 341 5.83 19.20 6.29
C GLY A 341 5.97 18.28 5.08
N LEU A 342 4.99 18.26 4.17
CA LEU A 342 5.07 17.54 2.90
C LEU A 342 6.10 18.18 1.96
N GLY A 343 5.98 19.50 1.72
CA GLY A 343 6.86 20.24 0.80
C GLY A 343 8.32 20.38 1.28
N ASN A 344 8.57 20.49 2.59
CA ASN A 344 9.93 20.46 3.13
C ASN A 344 10.59 19.08 2.99
N LYS A 345 9.80 18.01 2.97
CA LYS A 345 10.33 16.63 2.96
C LYS A 345 10.52 16.04 1.58
N MET A 346 9.75 16.45 0.59
CA MET A 346 10.14 16.18 -0.80
C MET A 346 11.58 16.66 -1.01
N LYS A 347 11.93 17.88 -0.57
CA LYS A 347 13.31 18.41 -0.56
C LYS A 347 14.35 17.65 0.29
N PHE A 348 13.95 16.85 1.28
CA PHE A 348 14.87 16.08 2.14
C PHE A 348 15.15 14.67 1.63
N LEU A 349 14.20 14.05 0.91
CA LEU A 349 14.43 12.81 0.15
C LEU A 349 15.55 13.01 -0.89
N HIS A 350 15.77 14.25 -1.33
CA HIS A 350 16.83 14.66 -2.23
C HIS A 350 18.23 14.79 -1.57
N LYS A 351 18.34 14.73 -0.23
CA LYS A 351 19.57 15.11 0.51
C LYS A 351 20.30 13.96 1.22
N ARG A 352 19.98 12.71 0.93
CA ARG A 352 20.74 11.56 1.45
C ARG A 352 21.44 10.81 0.32
N ASN A 353 22.62 11.31 -0.04
CA ASN A 353 23.74 10.51 -0.55
C ASN A 353 24.84 10.52 0.50
#